data_AF-A0A7C5M525-F1
#
_entry.id   AF-A0A7C5M525-F1
#
_cell.length_a   1.000
_cell.length_b   1.000
_cell.length_c   1.000
_cell.angle_alpha   90.00
_cell.angle_beta   90.00
_cell.angle_gamma   90.00
#
_symmetry.space_group_name_H-M   'P 1'
#
loop_
_entity.id
_entity.type
_entity.pdbx_description
1 polymer ?
#
loop_
_entity_poly.entity_id
_entity_poly.type
_entity_poly.pdbx_seq_one_letter_code
_entity_poly.pdbx_strand_id
1 'polypeptide(L)'
;MYEEVKYDKDENKIYVRNKDGEWLDTDKLSGGTFDQLYFVIRVALGENLLRDEKGFFILDDPFVKSDPERLNKQINMLRKIIDSGWQILYFSCKGEVKELLKKDIKEGKIQYIEVALQQ
;
A
#
# COMPACT_ATOMS: atom_id res chain seq x y z
N MET A 1 -8.83 11.88 -8.26
CA MET A 1 -7.93 10.72 -8.51
C MET A 1 -6.67 11.27 -9.16
N TYR A 2 -5.50 10.73 -8.85
CA TYR A 2 -4.21 11.25 -9.32
C TYR A 2 -3.66 10.35 -10.43
N GLU A 3 -2.94 10.93 -11.38
CA GLU A 3 -2.52 10.24 -12.61
C GLU A 3 -1.01 10.15 -12.76
N GLU A 4 -0.28 11.15 -12.28
CA GLU A 4 1.18 11.23 -12.44
C GLU A 4 1.85 11.67 -11.15
N VAL A 5 3.11 11.25 -10.99
CA VAL A 5 3.99 11.61 -9.89
C VAL A 5 5.28 12.17 -10.48
N LYS A 6 5.72 13.32 -9.99
CA LYS A 6 6.99 13.97 -10.37
C LYS A 6 7.83 14.18 -9.11
N TYR A 7 9.11 13.80 -9.18
CA TYR A 7 10.09 14.20 -8.18
C TYR A 7 10.90 15.40 -8.71
N ASP A 8 10.86 16.50 -7.98
CA ASP A 8 11.65 17.69 -8.24
C ASP A 8 12.94 17.64 -7.42
N LYS A 9 14.08 17.58 -8.10
CA LYS A 9 15.39 17.40 -7.47
C LYS A 9 15.90 18.68 -6.82
N ASP A 10 15.52 19.84 -7.34
CA ASP A 10 16.02 21.13 -6.85
C ASP A 10 15.30 21.51 -5.55
N GLU A 11 13.99 21.25 -5.48
CA GLU A 11 13.19 21.47 -4.28
C GLU A 11 13.20 20.27 -3.31
N ASN A 12 13.72 19.11 -3.74
CA ASN A 12 13.64 17.84 -3.02
C ASN A 12 12.19 17.49 -2.62
N LYS A 13 11.26 17.67 -3.57
CA LYS A 13 9.81 17.54 -3.37
C LYS A 13 9.16 16.59 -4.35
N ILE A 14 8.07 15.98 -3.92
CA ILE A 14 7.22 15.15 -4.78
C ILE A 14 5.93 15.91 -5.07
N TYR A 15 5.54 15.93 -6.34
CA TYR A 15 4.27 16.48 -6.80
C TYR A 15 3.44 15.37 -7.42
N VAL A 16 2.13 15.52 -7.32
CA VAL A 16 1.17 14.65 -7.99
C VAL A 16 0.26 15.46 -8.90
N ARG A 17 -0.08 14.91 -10.06
CA ARG A 17 -1.04 15.54 -10.97
C ARG A 17 -2.43 14.98 -10.73
N ASN A 18 -3.43 15.83 -10.52
CA ASN A 18 -4.83 15.42 -10.49
C ASN A 18 -5.39 15.22 -11.92
N LYS A 19 -6.64 14.75 -12.01
CA LYS A 19 -7.36 14.57 -13.29
C LYS A 19 -7.63 15.87 -14.04
N ASP A 20 -7.63 16.99 -13.33
CA ASP A 20 -7.85 18.32 -13.90
C ASP A 20 -6.54 18.91 -14.47
N GLY A 21 -5.42 18.17 -14.38
CA GLY A 21 -4.12 18.56 -14.91
C GLY A 21 -3.28 19.41 -13.94
N GLU A 22 -3.77 19.68 -12.74
CA GLU A 22 -3.07 20.50 -11.76
C GLU A 22 -2.02 19.69 -10.98
N TRP A 23 -0.84 20.28 -10.82
CA TRP A 23 0.22 19.75 -9.96
C TRP A 23 0.05 20.22 -8.52
N LEU A 24 0.02 19.26 -7.61
CA LEU A 24 -0.17 19.49 -6.18
C LEU A 24 1.03 18.94 -5.42
N ASP A 25 1.49 19.73 -4.44
CA ASP A 25 2.44 19.25 -3.42
C ASP A 25 1.77 18.12 -2.62
N THR A 26 2.56 17.14 -2.19
CA THR A 26 2.15 16.07 -1.29
C THR A 26 1.48 16.56 -0.01
N ASP A 27 1.82 17.75 0.48
CA ASP A 27 1.21 18.37 1.67
C ASP A 27 -0.29 18.66 1.49
N LYS A 28 -0.76 18.76 0.23
CA LYS A 28 -2.17 18.98 -0.10
C LYS A 28 -2.97 17.67 -0.19
N LEU A 29 -2.32 16.52 0.00
CA LEU A 29 -2.98 15.22 -0.06
C LEU A 29 -3.65 14.89 1.27
N SER A 30 -4.80 14.22 1.18
CA SER A 30 -5.35 13.57 2.37
C SER A 30 -4.34 12.54 2.91
N GLY A 31 -4.29 12.36 4.22
CA GLY A 31 -3.34 11.43 4.85
C GLY A 31 -3.37 10.02 4.22
N GLY A 32 -4.55 9.47 3.94
CA GLY A 32 -4.65 8.16 3.30
C GLY A 32 -4.15 8.12 1.84
N THR A 33 -4.15 9.24 1.13
CA THR A 33 -3.54 9.33 -0.22
C THR A 33 -2.04 9.44 -0.12
N PHE A 34 -1.54 10.23 0.83
CA PHE A 34 -0.11 10.33 1.12
C PHE A 34 0.47 8.95 1.51
N ASP A 35 -0.21 8.22 2.39
CA ASP A 35 0.19 6.87 2.82
C ASP A 35 0.28 5.90 1.62
N GLN A 36 -0.67 5.97 0.68
CA GLN A 36 -0.65 5.16 -0.56
C GLN A 36 0.51 5.53 -1.49
N LEU A 37 0.70 6.83 -1.76
CA LEU A 37 1.79 7.31 -2.61
C LEU A 37 3.14 6.86 -2.06
N TYR A 38 3.33 7.06 -0.76
CA TYR A 38 4.58 6.73 -0.08
C TYR A 38 4.84 5.22 -0.09
N PHE A 39 3.80 4.39 0.04
CA PHE A 39 3.93 2.95 -0.12
C PHE A 39 4.38 2.54 -1.55
N VAL A 40 3.78 3.09 -2.61
CA VAL A 40 4.21 2.83 -4.00
C VAL A 40 5.69 3.18 -4.19
N ILE A 41 6.13 4.33 -3.66
CA ILE A 41 7.52 4.78 -3.76
C ILE A 41 8.46 3.78 -3.07
N ARG A 42 8.11 3.30 -1.88
CA ARG A 42 8.92 2.26 -1.19
C ARG A 42 9.02 0.98 -1.98
N VAL A 43 7.94 0.56 -2.66
CA VAL A 43 7.96 -0.63 -3.51
C VAL A 43 8.92 -0.43 -4.68
N ALA A 44 8.81 0.70 -5.40
CA ALA A 44 9.69 1.02 -6.52
C ALA A 44 11.17 1.13 -6.10
N LEU A 45 11.45 1.73 -4.94
CA LEU A 45 12.79 1.79 -4.37
C LEU A 45 13.31 0.41 -3.97
N GLY A 46 12.46 -0.43 -3.37
CA GLY A 46 12.80 -1.81 -3.04
C GLY A 46 13.20 -2.61 -4.28
N GLU A 47 12.42 -2.50 -5.36
CA GLU A 47 12.73 -3.15 -6.66
C GLU A 47 14.08 -2.69 -7.21
N ASN A 48 14.36 -1.38 -7.12
CA ASN A 48 15.63 -0.84 -7.61
C ASN A 48 16.83 -1.28 -6.77
N LEU A 49 16.70 -1.24 -5.43
CA LEU A 49 17.78 -1.53 -4.49
C LEU A 49 18.16 -3.01 -4.48
N LEU A 50 17.19 -3.91 -4.65
CA LEU A 50 17.42 -5.35 -4.65
C LEU A 50 17.87 -5.91 -6.00
N ARG A 51 18.08 -5.07 -7.02
CA ARG A 51 18.60 -5.48 -8.35
C ARG A 51 17.88 -6.70 -8.91
N ASP A 52 16.54 -6.64 -8.94
CA ASP A 52 15.63 -7.70 -9.38
C ASP A 52 15.47 -8.91 -8.43
N GLU A 53 16.20 -8.98 -7.31
CA GLU A 53 15.84 -9.92 -6.25
C GLU A 53 14.57 -9.48 -5.53
N LYS A 54 13.66 -10.42 -5.25
CA LYS A 54 12.40 -10.14 -4.56
C LYS A 54 12.58 -10.32 -3.07
N GLY A 55 12.21 -9.30 -2.31
CA GLY A 55 12.22 -9.31 -0.86
C GLY A 55 10.83 -9.47 -0.25
N PHE A 56 10.67 -8.96 0.97
CA PHE A 56 9.39 -8.90 1.64
C PHE A 56 9.13 -7.53 2.25
N PHE A 57 7.85 -7.17 2.35
CA PHE A 57 7.39 -6.00 3.10
C PHE A 57 6.76 -6.43 4.42
N ILE A 58 7.07 -5.70 5.49
CA ILE A 58 6.34 -5.76 6.76
C ILE A 58 5.49 -4.50 6.85
N LEU A 59 4.17 -4.68 6.95
CA LEU A 59 3.21 -3.59 7.00
C LEU A 59 2.42 -3.66 8.31
N ASP A 60 2.54 -2.63 9.14
CA ASP A 60 1.80 -2.49 10.39
C ASP A 60 0.63 -1.51 10.20
N ASP A 61 -0.60 -2.05 10.16
CA ASP A 61 -1.84 -1.31 9.94
C ASP A 61 -1.78 -0.24 8.82
N PRO A 62 -1.28 -0.58 7.61
CA PRO A 62 -0.97 0.40 6.56
C PRO A 62 -2.19 1.17 6.03
N PHE A 63 -3.40 0.64 6.26
CA PHE A 63 -4.66 1.16 5.73
C PHE A 63 -5.66 1.54 6.82
N VAL A 64 -5.17 1.91 8.01
CA VAL A 64 -6.01 2.28 9.16
C VAL A 64 -7.02 3.38 8.84
N LYS A 65 -6.64 4.36 8.01
CA LYS A 65 -7.48 5.51 7.61
C LYS A 65 -8.41 5.24 6.42
N SER A 66 -8.42 4.03 5.86
CA SER A 66 -9.17 3.74 4.65
C SER A 66 -10.63 3.38 4.93
N ASP A 67 -11.52 3.96 4.14
CA ASP A 67 -12.89 3.48 3.97
C ASP A 67 -12.92 2.13 3.20
N PRO A 68 -14.06 1.40 3.20
CA PRO A 68 -14.14 0.08 2.57
C PRO A 68 -13.80 0.04 1.07
N GLU A 69 -14.20 1.05 0.29
CA GLU A 69 -13.92 1.11 -1.15
C GLU A 69 -12.42 1.30 -1.39
N ARG A 70 -11.80 2.21 -0.62
CA ARG A 70 -10.36 2.48 -0.66
C ARG A 70 -9.55 1.27 -0.20
N LEU A 71 -9.99 0.59 0.86
CA LEU A 71 -9.34 -0.62 1.37
C LEU A 71 -9.33 -1.71 0.29
N ASN A 72 -10.44 -1.93 -0.41
CA ASN A 72 -10.49 -2.89 -1.51
C ASN A 72 -9.51 -2.54 -2.64
N LYS A 73 -9.41 -1.26 -3.02
CA LYS A 73 -8.42 -0.81 -4.03
C LYS A 73 -6.98 -1.04 -3.56
N GLN A 74 -6.69 -0.76 -2.30
CA GLN A 74 -5.37 -0.97 -1.70
C GLN A 74 -4.98 -2.45 -1.59
N ILE A 75 -5.91 -3.32 -1.19
CA ILE A 75 -5.67 -4.77 -1.18
C ILE A 75 -5.43 -5.30 -2.59
N ASN A 76 -6.16 -4.82 -3.60
CA ASN A 76 -5.89 -5.17 -5.00
C ASN A 76 -4.51 -4.69 -5.48
N MET A 77 -4.03 -3.56 -4.98
CA MET A 77 -2.66 -3.12 -5.22
C MET A 77 -1.65 -4.09 -4.58
N LEU A 78 -1.86 -4.50 -3.33
CA LEU A 78 -1.00 -5.49 -2.67
C LEU A 78 -0.95 -6.81 -3.43
N ARG A 79 -2.09 -7.30 -3.94
CA ARG A 79 -2.15 -8.51 -4.78
C ARG A 79 -1.24 -8.39 -6.01
N LYS A 80 -1.25 -7.25 -6.70
CA LYS A 80 -0.36 -7.02 -7.86
C LYS A 80 1.13 -7.05 -7.49
N ILE A 81 1.47 -6.57 -6.30
CA ILE A 81 2.85 -6.62 -5.78
C ILE A 81 3.24 -8.06 -5.45
N ILE A 82 2.32 -8.84 -4.88
CA ILE A 82 2.52 -10.26 -4.62
C ILE A 82 2.69 -11.03 -5.94
N ASP A 83 1.86 -10.74 -6.94
CA ASP A 83 1.93 -11.36 -8.27
C ASP A 83 3.25 -11.01 -8.99
N SER A 84 3.89 -9.89 -8.66
CA SER A 84 5.23 -9.53 -9.16
C SER A 84 6.39 -10.17 -8.38
N GLY A 85 6.08 -11.07 -7.44
CA GLY A 85 7.02 -11.94 -6.72
C GLY A 85 7.38 -11.48 -5.31
N TRP A 86 6.82 -10.39 -4.81
CA TRP A 86 7.10 -9.89 -3.46
C TRP A 86 6.29 -10.59 -2.38
N GLN A 87 6.88 -10.83 -1.22
CA GLN A 87 6.14 -11.30 -0.06
C GLN A 87 5.64 -10.13 0.80
N ILE A 88 4.47 -10.26 1.43
CA ILE A 88 3.92 -9.25 2.34
C ILE A 88 3.52 -9.91 3.65
N LEU A 89 4.05 -9.40 4.75
CA LEU A 89 3.59 -9.65 6.11
C LEU A 89 2.72 -8.46 6.52
N TYR A 90 1.41 -8.70 6.66
CA TYR A 90 0.42 -7.68 6.97
C TYR A 90 -0.08 -7.88 8.41
N PHE A 91 0.11 -6.88 9.26
CA PHE A 91 -0.42 -6.85 10.62
C PHE A 91 -1.63 -5.94 10.67
N SER A 92 -2.70 -6.40 11.32
CA SER A 92 -3.91 -5.59 11.52
C SER A 92 -4.72 -5.95 12.74
N CYS A 93 -5.38 -4.94 13.28
CA CYS A 93 -6.45 -5.08 14.27
C CYS A 93 -7.86 -4.87 13.67
N LYS A 94 -7.99 -4.55 12.37
CA LYS A 94 -9.29 -4.24 11.75
C LYS A 94 -10.02 -5.50 11.26
N GLY A 95 -11.22 -5.75 11.81
CA GLY A 95 -12.09 -6.85 11.36
C GLY A 95 -12.49 -6.77 9.89
N GLU A 96 -12.62 -5.55 9.34
CA GLU A 96 -12.92 -5.31 7.92
C GLU A 96 -11.86 -5.92 6.97
N VAL A 97 -10.58 -5.92 7.38
CA VAL A 97 -9.49 -6.53 6.59
C VAL A 97 -9.66 -8.05 6.57
N LYS A 98 -9.97 -8.67 7.71
CA LYS A 98 -10.25 -10.11 7.82
C LYS A 98 -11.43 -10.51 6.94
N GLU A 99 -12.53 -9.76 6.97
CA GLU A 99 -13.70 -10.04 6.14
C GLU A 99 -13.40 -9.87 4.64
N LEU A 100 -12.66 -8.84 4.25
CA LEU A 100 -12.27 -8.61 2.85
C LEU A 100 -11.37 -9.74 2.31
N LEU A 101 -10.48 -10.28 3.13
CA LEU A 101 -9.54 -11.34 2.78
C LEU A 101 -10.08 -12.76 3.02
N LYS A 102 -11.30 -12.89 3.56
CA LYS A 102 -11.90 -14.16 3.97
C LYS A 102 -11.87 -15.25 2.88
N LYS A 103 -12.12 -14.86 1.63
CA LYS A 103 -12.05 -15.78 0.48
C LYS A 103 -10.62 -16.27 0.24
N ASP A 104 -9.63 -15.37 0.24
CA ASP A 104 -8.23 -15.72 0.01
C ASP A 104 -7.67 -16.60 1.13
N ILE A 105 -8.10 -16.36 2.37
CA ILE A 105 -7.77 -17.18 3.53
C ILE A 105 -8.35 -18.59 3.36
N LYS A 106 -9.64 -18.70 3.00
CA LYS A 106 -10.31 -19.99 2.79
C LYS A 106 -9.71 -20.79 1.64
N GLU A 107 -9.27 -20.11 0.58
CA GLU A 107 -8.62 -20.72 -0.58
C GLU A 107 -7.13 -21.05 -0.33
N GLY A 108 -6.58 -20.72 0.84
CA GLY A 108 -5.17 -20.96 1.18
C GLY A 108 -4.18 -20.05 0.45
N LYS A 109 -4.64 -18.98 -0.19
CA LYS A 109 -3.79 -17.96 -0.84
C LYS A 109 -3.10 -17.06 0.16
N ILE A 110 -3.69 -16.89 1.35
CA ILE A 110 -3.14 -16.11 2.45
C ILE A 110 -3.02 -17.01 3.67
N GLN A 111 -1.82 -17.06 4.23
CA GLN A 111 -1.60 -17.66 5.54
C GLN A 111 -2.09 -16.67 6.62
N TYR A 112 -3.18 -17.02 7.28
CA TYR A 112 -3.77 -16.21 8.35
C TYR A 112 -3.34 -16.72 9.72
N ILE A 113 -2.91 -15.79 10.59
CA ILE A 113 -2.57 -16.07 11.98
C ILE A 113 -3.38 -15.10 12.85
N GLU A 114 -4.17 -15.65 13.75
CA GLU A 114 -4.90 -14.88 14.77
C GLU A 114 -4.08 -14.88 16.06
N VAL A 115 -3.65 -13.70 16.50
CA VAL A 115 -2.91 -13.53 17.75
C VAL A 115 -3.89 -13.08 18.81
N ALA A 116 -4.28 -13.98 19.71
CA ALA A 116 -4.98 -13.59 20.92
C ALA A 116 -3.96 -12.99 21.89
N LEU A 117 -4.14 -11.72 22.28
CA LEU A 117 -3.43 -11.17 23.42
C LEU A 117 -3.92 -11.94 24.65
N GLN A 118 -3.06 -12.78 25.23
CA GLN A 118 -3.30 -13.34 26.55
C GLN A 118 -3.32 -12.17 27.54
N GLN A 119 -4.51 -11.85 28.07
CA GLN A 119 -4.66 -10.97 29.22
C GLN A 119 -4.37 -11.76 30.50
#